data_AF-A0A7J7XIJ5-F1
#
_entry.id   AF-A0A7J7XIJ5-F1
#
_cell.length_a   1.000
_cell.length_b   1.000
_cell.length_c   1.000
_cell.angle_alpha   90.00
_cell.angle_beta   90.00
_cell.angle_gamma   90.00
#
_symmetry.space_group_name_H-M   'P 1'
#
loop_
_entity.id
_entity.type
_entity.pdbx_description
1 polymer ?
#
loop_
_entity_poly.entity_id
_entity_poly.type
_entity_poly.pdbx_seq_one_letter_code
_entity_poly.pdbx_strand_id
1 'polypeptide(L)'
;MTHSLVCADTVSRVSSVLNRNTRQFGKKHLFDQDEETCWNSDQGPSQWVVLEFPQRIRVSQLQIQFQGGFSSRRGCLEGSQRSEALNKIVDFYPEDNNSIQISYRGFWGGGGVCGLQQAASRPALLHL
;
A
#
# COMPACT_ATOMS: atom_id res chain seq x y z
N MET A 1 15.45 14.77 3.74
CA MET A 1 15.30 13.43 4.31
C MET A 1 13.84 13.02 4.16
N THR A 2 13.57 11.87 3.55
CA THR A 2 12.24 11.27 3.51
C THR A 2 12.11 10.37 4.73
N HIS A 3 11.06 10.55 5.52
CA HIS A 3 10.77 9.72 6.70
C HIS A 3 9.49 8.95 6.46
N SER A 4 9.44 7.72 6.97
CA SER A 4 8.23 6.90 6.94
C SER A 4 7.09 7.64 7.63
N LEU A 5 5.92 7.68 6.98
CA LEU A 5 4.69 8.23 7.55
C LEU A 5 3.97 7.20 8.43
N VAL A 6 4.27 5.91 8.25
CA VAL A 6 3.72 4.84 9.07
C VAL A 6 4.37 4.86 10.45
N CYS A 7 3.54 4.86 11.49
CA CYS A 7 3.93 4.81 12.90
C CYS A 7 3.07 3.80 13.67
N ALA A 8 3.36 3.59 14.95
CA ALA A 8 2.64 2.65 15.81
C ALA A 8 1.12 2.91 15.89
N ASP A 9 0.70 4.18 15.75
CA ASP A 9 -0.71 4.58 15.78
C ASP A 9 -1.38 4.52 14.39
N THR A 10 -0.65 4.16 13.34
CA THR A 10 -1.22 4.00 12.00
C THR A 10 -2.05 2.72 11.94
N VAL A 11 -3.35 2.88 11.68
CA VAL A 11 -4.26 1.74 11.56
C VAL A 11 -4.22 1.24 10.13
N SER A 12 -3.78 0.00 9.93
CA SER A 12 -3.78 -0.67 8.63
C SER A 12 -4.93 -1.66 8.49
N ARG A 13 -5.53 -1.71 7.31
CA ARG A 13 -6.54 -2.72 6.92
C ARG A 13 -6.18 -3.26 5.55
N VAL A 14 -6.46 -4.54 5.33
CA VAL A 14 -6.27 -5.22 4.04
C VAL A 14 -7.55 -5.94 3.66
N SER A 15 -7.82 -6.03 2.36
CA SER A 15 -9.03 -6.69 1.82
C SER A 15 -9.13 -8.17 2.15
N SER A 16 -8.02 -8.89 2.08
CA SER A 16 -7.93 -10.33 2.33
C SER A 16 -6.49 -10.73 2.70
N VAL A 17 -6.32 -11.98 3.14
CA VAL A 17 -5.00 -12.57 3.41
C VAL A 17 -5.02 -13.98 2.85
N LEU A 18 -4.03 -14.32 2.04
CA LEU A 18 -3.94 -15.61 1.37
C LEU A 18 -4.16 -16.77 2.35
N ASN A 19 -5.13 -17.65 2.05
CA ASN A 19 -5.50 -18.79 2.87
C ASN A 19 -5.85 -18.44 4.33
N ARG A 20 -6.22 -17.19 4.61
CA ARG A 20 -6.42 -16.64 5.97
C ARG A 20 -5.18 -16.78 6.88
N ASN A 21 -4.00 -17.04 6.33
CA ASN A 21 -2.77 -17.24 7.08
C ASN A 21 -2.14 -15.89 7.44
N THR A 22 -2.69 -15.24 8.47
CA THR A 22 -2.22 -13.95 8.98
C THR A 22 -0.81 -13.99 9.55
N ARG A 23 -0.30 -15.18 9.91
CA ARG A 23 1.05 -15.34 10.45
C ARG A 23 2.12 -15.16 9.38
N GLN A 24 1.88 -15.66 8.17
CA GLN A 24 2.85 -15.69 7.07
C GLN A 24 2.58 -14.63 5.99
N PHE A 25 1.31 -14.26 5.77
CA PHE A 25 0.92 -13.38 4.67
C PHE A 25 0.16 -12.14 5.14
N GLY A 26 0.14 -11.89 6.46
CA GLY A 26 -0.62 -10.80 7.05
C GLY A 26 -0.01 -9.42 6.83
N LYS A 27 -0.84 -8.38 6.98
CA LYS A 27 -0.49 -6.96 6.83
C LYS A 27 0.69 -6.45 7.67
N LYS A 28 1.14 -7.20 8.69
CA LYS A 28 2.36 -6.86 9.45
C LYS A 28 3.60 -6.83 8.54
N HIS A 29 3.59 -7.68 7.51
CA HIS A 29 4.63 -7.80 6.49
C HIS A 29 4.53 -6.72 5.40
N LEU A 30 3.73 -5.67 5.61
CA LEU A 30 3.77 -4.48 4.75
C LEU A 30 4.88 -3.52 5.18
N PHE A 31 5.30 -3.56 6.45
CA PHE A 31 6.09 -2.50 7.09
C PHE A 31 7.25 -3.03 7.96
N ASP A 32 7.53 -4.33 7.94
CA ASP A 32 8.57 -4.94 8.78
C ASP A 32 9.99 -4.82 8.21
N GLN A 33 10.13 -4.24 7.02
CA GLN A 33 11.41 -4.02 6.33
C GLN A 33 12.17 -5.32 6.02
N ASP A 34 11.47 -6.44 6.01
CA ASP A 34 12.01 -7.75 5.66
C ASP A 34 11.59 -8.09 4.23
N GLU A 35 12.55 -8.00 3.30
CA GLU A 35 12.35 -8.29 1.87
C GLU A 35 11.91 -9.75 1.61
N GLU A 36 12.16 -10.66 2.56
CA GLU A 36 11.74 -12.06 2.49
C GLU A 36 10.28 -12.27 2.88
N THR A 37 9.62 -11.23 3.43
CA THR A 37 8.21 -11.29 3.79
C THR A 37 7.37 -10.29 3.01
N CYS A 38 6.08 -10.59 2.86
CA CYS A 38 5.12 -9.66 2.26
C CYS A 38 3.70 -9.92 2.76
N TRP A 39 2.82 -8.93 2.56
CA TRP A 39 1.40 -9.23 2.56
C TRP A 39 1.01 -9.89 1.25
N ASN A 40 0.25 -10.98 1.32
CA ASN A 40 -0.31 -11.65 0.16
C ASN A 40 -1.83 -11.77 0.31
N SER A 41 -2.57 -11.46 -0.75
CA SER A 41 -4.04 -11.48 -0.77
C SER A 41 -4.59 -12.75 -1.39
N ASP A 42 -5.84 -13.09 -1.08
CA ASP A 42 -6.58 -14.14 -1.79
C ASP A 42 -6.95 -13.70 -3.22
N GLN A 43 -7.28 -14.67 -4.07
CA GLN A 43 -7.82 -14.43 -5.42
C GLN A 43 -9.07 -13.55 -5.38
N GLY A 44 -9.15 -12.57 -6.28
CA GLY A 44 -10.31 -11.69 -6.37
C GLY A 44 -10.06 -10.47 -7.29
N PRO A 45 -11.14 -9.76 -7.69
CA PRO A 45 -11.07 -8.70 -8.70
C PRO A 45 -10.33 -7.44 -8.22
N SER A 46 -10.44 -7.10 -6.92
CA SER A 46 -9.80 -5.94 -6.32
C SER A 46 -9.30 -6.24 -4.92
N GLN A 47 -8.01 -6.05 -4.70
CA GLN A 47 -7.36 -6.18 -3.40
C GLN A 47 -6.88 -4.80 -2.96
N TRP A 48 -6.94 -4.50 -1.67
CA TRP A 48 -6.63 -3.16 -1.20
C TRP A 48 -5.90 -3.17 0.13
N VAL A 49 -5.12 -2.12 0.34
CA VAL A 49 -4.47 -1.75 1.59
C VAL A 49 -4.96 -0.35 1.95
N VAL A 50 -5.55 -0.18 3.13
CA VAL A 50 -6.00 1.12 3.62
C VAL A 50 -5.20 1.48 4.85
N LEU A 51 -4.69 2.71 4.88
CA LEU A 51 -3.97 3.27 6.02
C LEU A 51 -4.68 4.51 6.55
N GLU A 52 -5.02 4.45 7.82
CA GLU A 52 -5.60 5.53 8.58
C GLU A 52 -4.53 6.07 9.53
N PHE A 53 -4.08 7.30 9.26
CA PHE A 53 -3.05 7.97 10.02
C PHE A 53 -3.68 8.67 11.24
N PRO A 54 -2.96 8.74 12.38
CA PRO A 54 -3.48 9.34 13.62
C PRO A 54 -3.72 10.86 13.48
N GLN A 55 -3.11 11.48 12.48
CA GLN A 55 -3.23 12.89 12.19
C GLN A 55 -3.22 13.13 10.68
N ARG A 56 -3.53 14.37 10.30
CA ARG A 56 -3.38 14.82 8.91
C ARG A 56 -1.91 14.75 8.50
N ILE A 57 -1.63 13.99 7.46
CA ILE A 57 -0.28 13.82 6.90
C ILE A 57 -0.22 14.31 5.46
N ARG A 58 0.97 14.70 4.99
CA ARG A 58 1.21 15.01 3.58
C ARG A 58 2.05 13.89 2.96
N VAL A 59 1.44 13.10 2.09
CA VAL A 59 2.17 12.06 1.34
C VAL A 59 2.98 12.74 0.24
N SER A 60 4.30 12.63 0.33
CA SER A 60 5.22 13.14 -0.70
C SER A 60 5.66 12.07 -1.68
N GLN A 61 5.65 10.81 -1.25
CA GLN A 61 6.12 9.69 -2.01
C GLN A 61 5.38 8.42 -1.59
N LEU A 62 5.13 7.54 -2.56
CA LEU A 62 4.69 6.18 -2.31
C LEU A 62 5.68 5.22 -2.95
N GLN A 63 6.23 4.31 -2.14
CA GLN A 63 7.14 3.27 -2.57
C GLN A 63 6.48 1.90 -2.38
N ILE A 64 6.55 1.06 -3.40
CA ILE A 64 5.97 -0.28 -3.38
C ILE A 64 7.00 -1.24 -3.97
N GLN A 65 7.16 -2.39 -3.35
CA GLN A 65 7.94 -3.50 -3.86
C GLN A 65 7.04 -4.73 -3.96
N PHE A 66 7.13 -5.48 -5.04
CA PHE A 66 6.44 -6.76 -5.18
C PHE A 66 7.47 -7.87 -5.07
N GLN A 67 7.21 -8.90 -4.27
CA GLN A 67 8.04 -10.09 -4.30
C GLN A 67 7.87 -10.74 -5.68
N GLY A 68 8.96 -10.78 -6.45
CA GLY A 68 8.94 -11.11 -7.87
C GLY A 68 8.27 -12.45 -8.20
N GLY A 69 7.84 -12.59 -9.45
CA GLY A 69 7.12 -13.75 -9.96
C GLY A 69 5.63 -13.45 -10.17
N PHE A 70 5.07 -12.47 -9.45
CA PHE A 70 3.75 -11.89 -9.72
C PHE A 70 3.62 -10.46 -9.13
N SER A 71 3.59 -9.40 -9.98
CA SER A 71 3.24 -8.02 -9.56
C SER A 71 1.88 -7.57 -10.05
N SER A 72 1.19 -6.61 -9.42
CA SER A 72 -0.09 -6.07 -9.95
C SER A 72 0.13 -5.36 -11.30
N ARG A 73 -0.78 -5.54 -12.27
CA ARG A 73 -0.66 -4.87 -13.59
C ARG A 73 -1.03 -3.39 -13.54
N ARG A 74 -1.86 -3.02 -12.55
CA ARG A 74 -2.35 -1.66 -12.32
C ARG A 74 -2.75 -1.55 -10.85
N GLY A 75 -2.36 -0.44 -10.24
CA GLY A 75 -2.87 0.02 -8.97
C GLY A 75 -3.37 1.46 -9.05
N CYS A 76 -4.16 1.83 -8.06
CA CYS A 76 -4.71 3.16 -7.86
C CYS A 76 -4.34 3.60 -6.45
N LEU A 77 -3.75 4.79 -6.35
CA LEU A 77 -3.58 5.51 -5.10
C LEU A 77 -4.77 6.45 -4.93
N GLU A 78 -5.43 6.34 -3.80
CA GLU A 78 -6.58 7.13 -3.41
C GLU A 78 -6.31 7.80 -2.06
N GLY A 79 -7.02 8.88 -1.78
CA GLY A 79 -7.00 9.48 -0.47
C GLY A 79 -8.17 10.39 -0.19
N SER A 80 -8.40 10.66 1.09
CA SER A 80 -9.47 11.53 1.57
C SER A 80 -9.18 12.10 2.95
N GLN A 81 -9.96 13.08 3.41
CA GLN A 81 -9.95 13.42 4.82
C GLN A 81 -10.91 12.51 5.59
N ARG A 82 -10.72 12.40 6.91
CA ARG A 82 -11.55 11.53 7.74
C ARG A 82 -13.03 11.87 7.53
N SER A 83 -13.84 10.85 7.24
CA SER A 83 -15.28 10.92 6.92
C SER A 83 -15.65 11.27 5.47
N GLU A 84 -14.69 11.51 4.59
CA GLU A 84 -14.94 11.72 3.16
C GLU A 84 -14.69 10.43 2.36
N ALA A 85 -15.39 10.31 1.23
CA ALA A 85 -15.14 9.24 0.27
C ALA A 85 -13.70 9.32 -0.27
N LEU A 86 -13.06 8.17 -0.48
CA LEU A 86 -11.75 8.09 -1.11
C LEU A 86 -11.84 8.68 -2.53
N ASN A 87 -10.91 9.58 -2.85
CA ASN A 87 -10.76 10.15 -4.17
C ASN A 87 -9.47 9.67 -4.78
N LYS A 88 -9.52 9.34 -6.07
CA LYS A 88 -8.33 8.93 -6.81
C LYS A 88 -7.30 10.06 -6.90
N ILE A 89 -6.07 9.75 -6.54
CA ILE A 89 -4.90 10.61 -6.64
C ILE A 89 -4.13 10.30 -7.92
N VAL A 90 -3.74 9.03 -8.12
CA VAL A 90 -2.92 8.62 -9.27
C VAL A 90 -3.08 7.13 -9.58
N ASP A 91 -3.03 6.76 -10.86
CA ASP A 91 -2.83 5.37 -11.28
C ASP A 91 -1.34 5.05 -11.36
N PHE A 92 -0.95 3.83 -11.03
CA PHE A 92 0.41 3.36 -11.21
C PHE A 92 0.43 1.94 -11.76
N TYR A 93 1.56 1.56 -12.37
CA TYR A 93 1.70 0.32 -13.14
C TYR A 93 2.97 -0.40 -12.70
N PRO A 94 2.89 -1.25 -11.67
CA PRO A 94 4.07 -1.95 -11.16
C PRO A 94 4.67 -2.94 -12.16
N GLU A 95 5.99 -2.97 -12.20
CA GLU A 95 6.77 -3.99 -12.88
C GLU A 95 6.99 -5.20 -11.97
N ASP A 96 7.12 -6.39 -12.57
CA ASP A 96 7.38 -7.64 -11.85
C ASP A 96 8.88 -7.94 -11.84
N ASN A 97 9.63 -7.16 -11.06
CA ASN A 97 11.09 -7.19 -11.09
C ASN A 97 11.74 -7.18 -9.70
N ASN A 98 10.96 -7.39 -8.63
CA ASN A 98 11.41 -7.37 -7.22
C ASN A 98 12.11 -6.08 -6.76
N SER A 99 12.09 -5.00 -7.56
CA SER A 99 12.67 -3.73 -7.17
C SER A 99 11.66 -2.83 -6.46
N ILE A 100 12.17 -1.96 -5.59
CA ILE A 100 11.38 -0.85 -5.02
C ILE A 100 11.01 0.10 -6.16
N GLN A 101 9.72 0.37 -6.30
CA GLN A 101 9.16 1.24 -7.34
C GLN A 101 8.47 2.44 -6.72
N ILE A 102 8.69 3.62 -7.30
CA ILE A 102 8.09 4.87 -6.85
C ILE A 102 6.88 5.16 -7.73
N SER A 103 5.68 5.02 -7.17
CA SER A 103 4.44 5.22 -7.92
C SER A 103 3.95 6.66 -7.91
N TYR A 104 4.27 7.41 -6.86
CA TYR A 104 3.86 8.82 -6.71
C TYR A 104 5.02 9.64 -6.15
N ARG A 105 5.22 10.84 -6.70
CA ARG A 105 6.11 11.87 -6.14
C ARG A 105 5.37 13.21 -6.17
N GLY A 106 4.73 13.53 -5.06
CA GLY A 106 3.84 14.69 -4.91
C GLY A 106 4.54 15.96 -4.46
N PHE A 107 4.49 16.99 -5.29
CA PHE A 107 4.76 18.37 -4.89
C PHE A 107 3.41 19.10 -4.77
N TRP A 108 2.83 19.19 -3.57
CA TRP A 108 2.06 20.33 -2.97
C TRP A 108 1.09 19.89 -1.85
N GLY A 109 0.61 20.86 -1.07
CA GLY A 109 0.03 20.71 0.27
C GLY A 109 -1.46 20.36 0.33
N GLY A 110 -1.81 19.53 1.32
CA GLY A 110 -3.18 19.14 1.62
C GLY A 110 -3.20 17.71 2.09
N GLY A 111 -3.38 17.50 3.40
CA GLY A 111 -3.20 16.18 3.98
C GLY A 111 -4.41 15.25 3.88
N GLY A 112 -4.15 13.94 3.82
CA GLY A 112 -5.17 12.91 3.58
C GLY A 112 -4.78 11.53 4.12
N VAL A 113 -5.82 10.75 4.41
CA VAL A 113 -5.87 9.28 4.52
C VAL A 113 -5.49 8.68 3.18
N CYS A 114 -4.77 7.56 3.17
CA CYS A 114 -4.25 6.93 1.95
C CYS A 114 -4.86 5.54 1.77
N GLY A 115 -5.57 5.33 0.67
CA GLY A 115 -6.08 4.03 0.22
C GLY A 115 -5.29 3.57 -1.00
N LEU A 116 -4.87 2.33 -1.03
CA LEU A 116 -4.24 1.70 -2.19
C LEU A 116 -5.16 0.59 -2.69
N GLN A 117 -5.68 0.72 -3.90
CA GLN A 117 -6.46 -0.31 -4.56
C GLN A 117 -5.62 -0.95 -5.66
N GLN A 118 -5.32 -2.24 -5.55
CA GLN A 118 -4.61 -3.03 -6.53
C GLN A 118 -5.58 -4.01 -7.22
N ALA A 119 -5.40 -4.23 -8.52
CA ALA A 119 -6.08 -5.31 -9.21
C ALA A 119 -5.36 -6.64 -8.94
N ALA A 120 -6.04 -7.57 -8.27
CA ALA A 120 -5.67 -8.97 -8.01
C ALA A 120 -4.69 -9.30 -6.84
N SER A 121 -4.71 -10.60 -6.50
CA SER A 121 -4.20 -11.35 -5.33
C SER A 121 -2.67 -11.40 -5.15
N ARG A 122 -2.03 -10.25 -5.06
CA ARG A 122 -0.60 -10.15 -5.37
C ARG A 122 0.24 -9.70 -4.17
N PRO A 123 1.42 -10.31 -3.98
CA PRO A 123 2.30 -10.03 -2.85
C PRO A 123 2.95 -8.66 -2.99
N ALA A 124 2.75 -7.78 -2.01
CA ALA A 124 3.36 -6.45 -2.01
C ALA A 124 3.86 -6.05 -0.62
N LEU A 125 5.00 -5.37 -0.61
CA LEU A 125 5.60 -4.66 0.51
C LEU A 125 5.43 -3.14 0.26
N LEU A 126 5.01 -2.39 1.27
CA LEU A 126 4.58 -1.00 1.13
C LEU A 126 5.45 -0.08 1.99
N HIS A 127 6.21 0.80 1.35
CA HIS A 127 7.02 1.80 2.03
C HIS A 127 6.39 3.19 1.81
N LEU A 128 5.98 3.84 2.90
CA LEU A 128 5.27 5.12 2.90
C LEU A 128 5.91 6.12 3.85
#